data_AF-A0A6A6UHP5-F1
#
_entry.id   AF-A0A6A6UHP5-F1
#
_cell.length_a   1.000
_cell.length_b   1.000
_cell.length_c   1.000
_cell.angle_alpha   90.00
_cell.angle_beta   90.00
_cell.angle_gamma   90.00
#
_symmetry.space_group_name_H-M   'P 1'
#
loop_
_entity.id
_entity.type
_entity.pdbx_description
1 polymer ?
#
loop_
_entity_poly.entity_id
_entity_poly.type
_entity_poly.pdbx_seq_one_letter_code
_entity_poly.pdbx_strand_id
1 'polypeptide(L)' 'MCMSATCDKCQKTTWRGCGNHVPGVFESVPKDQWCECEPKVTKEGHEYPPMKNFKMSSLWPFGS' A
#
# COMPACT_ATOMS: atom_id res chain seq x y z
N MET A 1 -5.60 12.08 7.48
CA MET A 1 -6.07 11.93 6.10
C MET A 1 -5.29 10.83 5.39
N CYS A 2 -5.97 9.95 4.66
CA CYS A 2 -5.28 9.10 3.68
C CYS A 2 -5.30 9.79 2.32
N MET A 3 -4.22 9.66 1.55
CA MET A 3 -4.06 10.26 0.23
C MET A 3 -3.36 9.28 -0.70
N SER A 4 -3.63 9.38 -2.00
CA SER A 4 -2.83 8.70 -3.03
C SER A 4 -1.39 9.25 -3.02
N ALA A 5 -0.44 8.39 -3.31
CA ALA A 5 0.98 8.72 -3.36
C ALA A 5 1.67 7.75 -4.33
N THR A 6 2.78 8.14 -4.94
CA THR A 6 3.53 7.26 -5.86
C THR A 6 4.53 6.41 -5.09
N CYS A 7 4.59 5.10 -5.33
CA CYS A 7 5.56 4.23 -4.68
C CYS A 7 6.94 4.45 -5.29
N ASP A 8 7.97 4.69 -4.47
CA ASP A 8 9.32 4.93 -5.00
C ASP A 8 9.99 3.65 -5.55
N LYS A 9 9.51 2.46 -5.16
CA LYS A 9 10.04 1.17 -5.62
C LYS A 9 9.50 0.74 -6.99
N CYS A 10 8.17 0.72 -7.15
CA CYS A 10 7.52 0.24 -8.37
C CYS A 10 6.96 1.38 -9.23
N GLN A 11 7.05 2.64 -8.79
CA GLN A 11 6.52 3.82 -9.49
C GLN A 11 5.01 3.81 -9.74
N LYS A 12 4.28 2.86 -9.12
CA LYS A 12 2.81 2.74 -9.19
C LYS A 12 2.12 3.51 -8.06
N THR A 13 0.81 3.67 -8.17
CA THR A 13 -0.02 4.36 -7.18
C THR A 13 -0.17 3.53 -5.91
N THR A 14 0.29 4.10 -4.81
CA THR A 14 0.09 3.65 -3.44
C THR A 14 -0.69 4.72 -2.67
N TRP A 15 -0.77 4.58 -1.35
CA TRP A 15 -1.42 5.50 -0.44
C TRP A 15 -0.50 5.83 0.74
N ARG A 16 -0.81 6.92 1.43
CA ARG A 16 -0.18 7.34 2.69
C ARG A 16 -1.27 7.77 3.65
N GLY A 17 -1.10 7.60 4.96
CA GLY A 17 -2.09 8.03 5.95
C GLY A 17 -2.24 7.06 7.13
N CYS A 18 -3.48 6.81 7.57
CA CYS A 18 -3.81 5.93 8.69
C CYS A 18 -4.43 4.58 8.26
N GLY A 19 -4.80 4.42 7.00
CA GLY A 19 -5.24 3.14 6.44
C GLY A 19 -6.73 2.87 6.50
N ASN A 20 -7.52 3.74 7.13
CA ASN A 20 -8.98 3.60 7.15
C ASN A 20 -9.69 4.23 5.95
N HIS A 21 -9.01 5.04 5.14
CA HIS A 21 -9.61 5.66 3.95
C HIS A 21 -8.99 5.16 2.63
N VAL A 22 -8.31 4.01 2.68
CA VAL A 22 -7.69 3.35 1.51
C VAL A 22 -8.71 3.01 0.41
N PRO A 23 -9.88 2.40 0.71
CA PRO A 23 -10.90 2.17 -0.31
C PRO A 23 -11.29 3.43 -1.09
N GLY A 24 -11.46 4.57 -0.40
CA GLY A 24 -11.76 5.85 -1.06
C GLY A 24 -10.61 6.40 -1.90
N VAL A 25 -9.36 6.18 -1.49
CA VAL A 25 -8.18 6.57 -2.29
C VAL A 25 -8.11 5.79 -3.61
N PHE A 26 -8.50 4.51 -3.59
CA PHE A 26 -8.42 3.63 -4.75
C PHE A 26 -9.72 3.55 -5.56
N GLU A 27 -10.81 4.23 -5.18
CA GLU A 27 -12.06 4.19 -5.97
C GLU A 27 -11.85 4.72 -7.39
N SER A 28 -10.99 5.72 -7.53
CA SER A 28 -10.68 6.39 -8.80
C SER A 28 -9.42 5.85 -9.48
N VAL A 29 -8.78 4.83 -8.91
CA VAL A 29 -7.51 4.29 -9.40
C VAL A 29 -7.73 2.85 -9.86
N PRO A 30 -7.51 2.52 -11.14
CA PRO A 30 -7.65 1.15 -11.63
C PRO A 30 -6.59 0.22 -11.01
N LYS A 31 -6.96 -1.05 -10.78
CA LYS A 31 -6.08 -2.06 -10.14
C LYS A 31 -4.70 -2.20 -10.82
N ASP A 32 -4.63 -1.98 -12.13
CA ASP A 32 -3.38 -2.04 -12.90
C ASP A 32 -2.33 -1.01 -12.42
N GLN A 33 -2.80 0.15 -11.96
CA GLN A 33 -1.96 1.21 -11.42
C GLN A 33 -1.69 1.06 -9.92
N TRP A 34 -2.21 0.03 -9.25
CA TRP A 34 -1.96 -0.18 -7.84
C TRP A 34 -0.54 -0.69 -7.63
N CYS A 35 0.09 -0.23 -6.55
CA CYS A 35 1.39 -0.75 -6.14
C CYS A 35 1.33 -2.28 -5.93
N GLU A 36 2.28 -2.98 -6.54
CA GLU A 36 2.38 -4.45 -6.44
C GLU A 36 3.42 -4.89 -5.41
N CYS A 37 4.02 -3.94 -4.70
CA CYS A 37 4.96 -4.26 -3.64
C CYS A 37 4.29 -5.05 -2.52
N GLU A 38 5.04 -5.94 -1.91
CA GLU A 38 4.65 -6.63 -0.68
C GLU A 38 5.21 -5.89 0.56
N PRO A 39 4.57 -6.04 1.74
CA PRO A 39 3.38 -6.84 2.01
C PRO A 39 2.09 -6.08 1.68
N LYS A 40 1.09 -6.79 1.16
CA LYS A 40 -0.25 -6.24 1.00
C LYS A 40 -0.91 -6.11 2.38
N VAL A 41 -1.76 -5.09 2.54
CA VAL A 41 -2.48 -4.83 3.79
C VAL A 41 -3.94 -5.18 3.57
N THR A 42 -4.45 -6.13 4.37
CA THR A 42 -5.87 -6.49 4.35
C THR A 42 -6.67 -5.48 5.18
N LYS A 43 -7.65 -4.83 4.55
CA LYS A 43 -8.61 -3.93 5.19
C LYS A 43 -10.01 -4.33 4.79
N GLU A 44 -10.85 -4.58 5.79
CA GLU A 44 -12.27 -4.91 5.59
C GLU A 44 -12.49 -6.08 4.61
N GLY A 45 -11.57 -7.06 4.62
CA GLY A 45 -11.60 -8.21 3.72
C GLY A 45 -11.04 -7.96 2.31
N HIS A 46 -10.56 -6.75 2.01
CA HIS A 46 -9.89 -6.43 0.75
C HIS A 46 -8.38 -6.21 0.95
N GLU A 47 -7.58 -6.76 0.05
CA GLU A 47 -6.14 -6.52 0.00
C GLU A 47 -5.81 -5.24 -0.77
N TYR A 48 -5.02 -4.38 -0.11
CA TYR A 48 -4.51 -3.14 -0.68
C TYR A 48 -2.99 -3.11 -0.67
N PRO A 49 -2.36 -2.32 -1.55
CA PRO A 49 -0.91 -2.12 -1.52
C PRO A 49 -0.37 -1.61 -0.17
N PRO A 50 0.92 -1.85 0.12
CA PRO A 50 1.60 -1.23 1.25
C PRO A 50 1.69 0.28 1.07
N MET A 51 1.74 1.01 2.17
CA MET A 51 1.87 2.47 2.19
C MET A 51 3.23 2.94 1.66
N LYS A 52 3.28 4.14 1.07
CA LYS A 52 4.52 4.75 0.50
C LYS A 52 5.73 4.72 1.44
N ASN A 53 5.52 4.81 2.75
CA ASN A 53 6.60 4.86 3.75
C ASN A 53 6.68 3.60 4.62
N PHE A 54 6.05 2.49 4.22
CA PHE A 54 6.30 1.21 4.88
C PHE A 54 7.70 0.75 4.45
N LYS A 55 8.72 1.30 5.12
CA LYS A 55 10.05 0.68 5.20
C LYS A 55 9.78 -0.69 5.81
N MET A 56 9.59 -1.67 4.95
CA MET A 56 9.71 -3.09 5.25
C MET A 56 11.15 -3.32 5.72
N SER A 57 11.41 -2.93 6.95
CA SER A 57 12.70 -3.04 7.62
C SER A 57 12.54 -3.74 8.97
N SER A 58 11.35 -4.28 9.28
CA SER A 58 11.07 -4.90 10.58
C SER A 58 10.18 -6.16 10.54
N LEU A 59 9.85 -6.72 9.37
CA LEU A 59 9.06 -7.96 9.27
C LEU A 59 9.71 -9.05 8.40
N TRP A 60 11.01 -8.94 8.11
CA TRP A 60 11.80 -10.10 7.73
C TRP A 60 12.40 -10.67 9.02
N PRO A 61 11.99 -11.85 9.53
CA PRO A 61 12.95 -12.68 10.20
C PRO A 61 13.76 -13.34 9.09
N PHE A 62 15.00 -12.90 8.91
CA PHE A 62 16.04 -13.90 8.77
C PHE A 62 15.98 -14.72 10.07
N GLY A 63 15.16 -15.77 10.07
CA GLY A 63 15.15 -16.81 11.09
C GLY A 63 15.74 -18.04 10.45
N SER A 64 17.07 -18.14 10.50
CA SER A 64 17.83 -19.34 10.17
C SER A 64 17.41 -20.54 11.01
#